data_AF-A0A0M4L4E7-F1
#
_entry.id   AF-A0A0M4L4E7-F1
#
_cell.length_a   1.000
_cell.length_b   1.000
_cell.length_c   1.000
_cell.angle_alpha   90.00
_cell.angle_beta   90.00
_cell.angle_gamma   90.00
#
_symmetry.space_group_name_H-M   'P 1'
#
loop_
_entity.id
_entity.type
_entity.pdbx_description
1 polymer ?
#
loop_
_entity_poly.entity_id
_entity_poly.type
_entity_poly.pdbx_seq_one_letter_code
_entity_poly.pdbx_strand_id
1 'polypeptide(L)'
;MKTHKTLKGECLCGEVSWQLSGPYEFFGMCQCSRCRKATGAAFATNLFVKAEQFKWLSGKEMVHEYVMEKPNTFGNAFCKKCGSRSPRFSPARGWMMAPLGSTMETPEIEPTLVCAKNHTDWFKKLEEIL
;
A
#
# COMPACT_ATOMS: atom_id res chain seq x y z
N MET A 1 10.19 -10.25 24.29
CA MET A 1 9.33 -10.14 23.09
C MET A 1 9.54 -8.76 22.51
N LYS A 2 9.85 -8.61 21.22
CA LYS A 2 9.95 -7.29 20.60
C LYS A 2 8.52 -6.74 20.46
N THR A 3 8.23 -5.62 21.10
CA THR A 3 6.97 -4.91 20.89
C THR A 3 7.06 -4.23 19.54
N HIS A 4 6.18 -4.59 18.62
CA HIS A 4 6.12 -3.97 17.30
C HIS A 4 5.02 -2.93 17.25
N LYS A 5 5.28 -1.81 16.61
CA LYS A 5 4.28 -0.76 16.42
C LYS A 5 3.07 -1.30 15.65
N THR A 6 1.89 -0.88 16.07
CA THR A 6 0.65 -1.09 15.31
C THR A 6 0.33 0.21 14.59
N LEU A 7 0.10 0.14 13.28
CA LEU A 7 -0.34 1.29 12.48
C LEU A 7 -1.82 1.14 12.18
N LYS A 8 -2.54 2.24 12.26
CA LYS A 8 -3.92 2.33 11.76
C LYS A 8 -3.95 3.07 10.43
N GLY A 9 -4.90 2.69 9.59
CA GLY A 9 -5.17 3.39 8.36
C GLY A 9 -6.65 3.42 8.03
N GLU A 10 -7.02 4.39 7.23
CA GLU A 10 -8.39 4.59 6.77
C GLU A 10 -8.41 5.13 5.35
N CYS A 11 -9.53 4.94 4.65
CA CYS A 11 -9.77 5.63 3.38
C CYS A 11 -10.13 7.10 3.63
N LEU A 12 -10.10 7.93 2.57
CA LEU A 12 -10.36 9.36 2.67
C LEU A 12 -11.72 9.71 3.28
N CYS A 13 -12.74 8.87 3.07
CA CYS A 13 -14.08 9.09 3.63
C CYS A 13 -14.32 8.40 4.98
N GLY A 14 -13.32 7.71 5.55
CA GLY A 14 -13.40 7.03 6.85
C GLY A 14 -14.23 5.74 6.91
N GLU A 15 -14.96 5.36 5.86
CA GLU A 15 -15.81 4.17 5.89
C GLU A 15 -15.02 2.86 5.99
N VAL A 16 -13.83 2.82 5.37
CA VAL A 16 -12.93 1.68 5.39
C VAL A 16 -11.78 2.00 6.33
N SER A 17 -11.57 1.16 7.35
CA SER A 17 -10.45 1.29 8.27
C SER A 17 -9.83 -0.06 8.62
N TRP A 18 -8.55 -0.05 8.96
CA TRP A 18 -7.76 -1.24 9.25
C TRP A 18 -6.62 -0.95 10.23
N GLN A 19 -6.05 -2.02 10.75
CA GLN A 19 -4.79 -1.99 11.48
C GLN A 19 -3.84 -3.08 10.98
N LEU A 20 -2.54 -2.80 11.07
CA LEU A 20 -1.48 -3.76 10.85
C LEU A 20 -0.45 -3.67 11.99
N SER A 21 0.00 -4.81 12.48
CA SER A 21 1.01 -4.90 13.53
C SER A 21 2.31 -5.45 12.96
N GLY A 22 3.46 -4.92 13.37
CA GLY A 22 4.74 -5.51 12.98
C GLY A 22 4.97 -6.92 13.58
N PRO A 23 6.06 -7.61 13.19
CA PRO A 23 7.09 -7.16 12.26
C PRO A 23 6.55 -6.94 10.84
N TYR A 24 7.03 -5.90 10.17
CA TYR A 24 6.68 -5.63 8.77
C TYR A 24 7.62 -6.44 7.87
N GLU A 25 7.04 -7.15 6.91
CA GLU A 25 7.78 -8.06 6.02
C GLU A 25 8.46 -7.31 4.88
N PHE A 26 7.87 -6.20 4.42
CA PHE A 26 8.39 -5.44 3.30
C PHE A 26 7.86 -4.00 3.26
N PHE A 27 8.73 -3.05 2.94
CA PHE A 27 8.35 -1.68 2.61
C PHE A 27 8.81 -1.36 1.19
N GLY A 28 7.85 -1.19 0.27
CA GLY A 28 8.12 -0.90 -1.14
C GLY A 28 7.64 0.48 -1.58
N MET A 29 8.52 1.20 -2.27
CA MET A 29 8.23 2.41 -3.05
C MET A 29 8.40 2.07 -4.53
N CYS A 30 7.31 1.66 -5.17
CA CYS A 30 7.33 1.20 -6.56
C CYS A 30 6.93 2.31 -7.52
N GLN A 31 7.72 2.51 -8.58
CA GLN A 31 7.46 3.50 -9.62
C GLN A 31 7.05 2.91 -10.97
N CYS A 32 6.73 1.62 -11.07
CA CYS A 32 6.34 1.04 -12.36
C CYS A 32 5.07 1.70 -12.94
N SER A 33 4.89 1.63 -14.25
CA SER A 33 3.74 2.26 -14.94
C SER A 33 2.38 1.86 -14.34
N ARG A 34 2.22 0.61 -13.90
CA ARG A 34 1.00 0.12 -13.22
C ARG A 34 0.78 0.78 -11.86
N CYS A 35 1.83 0.91 -11.06
CA CYS A 35 1.78 1.59 -9.77
C CYS A 35 1.44 3.08 -9.91
N ARG A 36 2.01 3.75 -10.92
CA ARG A 36 1.66 5.15 -11.23
C ARG A 36 0.21 5.29 -11.68
N LYS A 37 -0.26 4.42 -12.58
CA LYS A 37 -1.66 4.42 -13.03
C LYS A 37 -2.64 4.19 -11.87
N ALA A 38 -2.29 3.32 -10.92
CA ALA A 38 -3.16 3.02 -9.78
C ALA A 38 -3.19 4.11 -8.69
N THR A 39 -2.15 4.95 -8.60
CA THR A 39 -2.03 5.96 -7.54
C THR A 39 -2.17 7.39 -8.04
N GLY A 40 -1.97 7.64 -9.34
CA GLY A 40 -1.79 8.99 -9.89
C GLY A 40 -0.49 9.67 -9.44
N ALA A 41 0.38 8.98 -8.70
CA ALA A 41 1.59 9.54 -8.11
C ALA A 41 2.87 8.90 -8.68
N ALA A 42 4.02 9.52 -8.38
CA ALA A 42 5.33 9.00 -8.78
C ALA A 42 5.61 7.61 -8.19
N PHE A 43 5.19 7.38 -6.94
CA PHE A 43 5.38 6.14 -6.22
C PHE A 43 4.07 5.58 -5.67
N ALA A 44 3.90 4.27 -5.79
CA ALA A 44 3.04 3.51 -4.90
C ALA A 44 3.85 3.05 -3.69
N THR A 45 3.60 3.68 -2.56
CA THR A 45 4.24 3.41 -1.27
C THR A 45 3.38 2.43 -0.47
N ASN A 46 3.88 1.22 -0.24
CA ASN A 46 3.13 0.14 0.39
C ASN A 46 3.95 -0.60 1.43
N LEU A 47 3.28 -1.00 2.53
CA LEU A 47 3.79 -1.92 3.52
C LEU A 47 3.18 -3.31 3.33
N PHE A 48 3.92 -4.33 3.72
CA PHE A 48 3.45 -5.70 3.73
C PHE A 48 3.65 -6.31 5.12
N VAL A 49 2.65 -7.06 5.56
CA VAL A 49 2.67 -7.88 6.78
C VAL A 49 2.11 -9.26 6.45
N LYS A 50 2.34 -10.27 7.30
CA LYS A 50 1.63 -11.53 7.17
C LYS A 50 0.13 -11.34 7.42
N ALA A 51 -0.69 -12.22 6.86
CA ALA A 51 -2.14 -12.09 6.92
C ALA A 51 -2.69 -12.01 8.36
N GLU A 52 -2.10 -12.78 9.29
CA GLU A 52 -2.45 -12.82 10.70
C GLU A 52 -2.14 -11.52 11.47
N GLN A 53 -1.29 -10.66 10.92
CA GLN A 53 -0.91 -9.39 11.52
C GLN A 53 -1.78 -8.21 11.06
N PHE A 54 -2.76 -8.49 10.20
CA PHE A 54 -3.67 -7.50 9.65
C PHE A 54 -5.09 -7.73 10.16
N LYS A 55 -5.81 -6.63 10.41
CA LYS A 55 -7.22 -6.67 10.78
C LYS A 55 -7.98 -5.53 10.14
N TRP A 56 -9.11 -5.86 9.50
CA TRP A 56 -10.12 -4.88 9.14
C TRP A 56 -10.83 -4.39 10.40
N LEU A 57 -10.94 -3.07 10.55
CA LEU A 57 -11.67 -2.44 11.65
C LEU A 57 -13.08 -2.06 11.21
N SER A 58 -13.27 -1.61 9.97
CA SER A 58 -14.57 -1.31 9.37
C SER A 58 -14.53 -1.39 7.83
N GLY A 59 -15.70 -1.52 7.19
CA GLY A 59 -15.89 -1.22 5.76
C GLY A 59 -15.23 -2.18 4.77
N LYS A 60 -14.89 -3.42 5.16
CA LYS A 60 -14.26 -4.40 4.25
C LYS A 60 -15.12 -4.62 2.99
N GLU A 61 -16.42 -4.67 3.15
CA GLU A 61 -17.43 -4.83 2.09
C GLU A 61 -17.48 -3.63 1.12
N MET A 62 -17.02 -2.46 1.57
CA MET A 62 -16.88 -1.24 0.78
C MET A 62 -15.59 -1.22 -0.05
N VAL A 63 -14.73 -2.23 0.06
CA VAL A 63 -13.54 -2.38 -0.77
C VAL A 63 -13.89 -3.11 -2.07
N HIS A 64 -13.45 -2.56 -3.19
CA HIS A 64 -13.40 -3.24 -4.48
C HIS A 64 -11.96 -3.59 -4.82
N GLU A 65 -11.73 -4.75 -5.42
CA GLU A 65 -10.41 -5.19 -5.86
C GLU A 65 -10.39 -5.41 -7.38
N TYR A 66 -9.48 -4.70 -8.05
CA TYR A 66 -9.09 -4.94 -9.43
C TYR A 66 -7.87 -5.86 -9.44
N VAL A 67 -7.94 -6.98 -10.16
CA VAL A 67 -6.82 -7.90 -10.34
C VAL A 67 -6.61 -8.13 -11.83
N MET A 68 -5.37 -8.04 -12.29
CA MET A 68 -5.04 -8.36 -13.67
C MET A 68 -5.16 -9.86 -13.92
N GLU A 69 -5.54 -10.23 -15.14
CA GLU A 69 -5.61 -11.63 -15.55
C GLU A 69 -4.24 -12.32 -15.50
N LYS A 70 -4.27 -13.62 -15.21
CA LYS A 70 -3.07 -14.46 -15.20
C LYS A 70 -2.36 -14.40 -16.56
N PRO A 71 -1.01 -14.46 -16.60
CA PRO A 71 -0.09 -14.76 -15.49
C PRO A 71 0.29 -13.52 -14.64
N ASN A 72 -0.32 -12.36 -14.85
CA ASN A 72 0.00 -11.17 -14.06
C ASN A 72 -0.50 -11.32 -12.61
N THR A 73 0.26 -10.77 -11.67
CA THR A 73 -0.06 -10.78 -10.24
C THR A 73 -0.38 -9.38 -9.69
N PHE A 74 -0.40 -8.37 -10.56
CA PHE A 74 -0.72 -7.01 -10.18
C PHE A 74 -2.21 -6.91 -9.83
N GLY A 75 -2.49 -6.22 -8.73
CA GLY A 75 -3.85 -5.86 -8.32
C GLY A 75 -3.84 -4.59 -7.49
N ASN A 76 -5.00 -3.95 -7.42
CA ASN A 76 -5.25 -2.75 -6.65
C ASN A 76 -6.60 -2.89 -5.94
N ALA A 77 -6.66 -2.52 -4.66
CA ALA A 77 -7.91 -2.42 -3.94
C ALA A 77 -8.17 -0.98 -3.54
N PHE A 78 -9.44 -0.59 -3.52
CA PHE A 78 -9.86 0.77 -3.25
C PHE A 78 -11.26 0.83 -2.65
N CYS A 79 -11.53 1.87 -1.87
CA CYS A 79 -12.86 2.18 -1.35
C CYS A 79 -13.80 2.55 -2.50
N LYS A 80 -14.96 1.88 -2.59
CA LYS A 80 -16.00 2.13 -3.61
C LYS A 80 -16.56 3.56 -3.55
N LYS A 81 -16.52 4.22 -2.39
CA LYS A 81 -17.08 5.55 -2.19
C LYS A 81 -16.12 6.68 -2.57
N CYS A 82 -14.88 6.64 -2.08
CA CYS A 82 -13.92 7.74 -2.28
C CYS A 82 -12.75 7.41 -3.22
N GLY A 83 -12.62 6.16 -3.67
CA GLY A 83 -11.54 5.72 -4.56
C GLY A 83 -10.17 5.62 -3.90
N SER A 84 -10.01 5.98 -2.62
CA SER A 84 -8.74 5.81 -1.91
C SER A 84 -8.30 4.36 -1.92
N ARG A 85 -7.00 4.13 -2.11
CA ARG A 85 -6.43 2.79 -2.06
C ARG A 85 -6.64 2.18 -0.67
N SER A 86 -6.91 0.89 -0.67
CA SER A 86 -7.17 0.08 0.52
C SER A 86 -6.27 -1.17 0.52
N PRO A 87 -6.12 -1.84 1.68
CA PRO A 87 -5.37 -3.07 1.76
C PRO A 87 -5.91 -4.18 0.86
N ARG A 88 -5.02 -5.04 0.35
CA ARG A 88 -5.38 -6.27 -0.38
C ARG A 88 -4.45 -7.42 -0.10
N PHE A 89 -5.03 -8.62 -0.15
CA PHE A 89 -4.29 -9.85 0.00
C PHE A 89 -3.50 -10.14 -1.27
N SER A 90 -2.25 -10.58 -1.11
CA SER A 90 -1.41 -11.05 -2.20
C SER A 90 -1.26 -12.57 -2.08
N PRO A 91 -2.10 -13.37 -2.78
CA PRO A 91 -2.06 -14.83 -2.70
C PRO A 91 -0.69 -15.42 -3.00
N ALA A 92 0.04 -14.83 -3.96
CA ALA A 92 1.36 -15.28 -4.36
C ALA A 92 2.43 -15.20 -3.25
N ARG A 93 2.20 -14.40 -2.20
CA ARG A 93 3.16 -14.18 -1.10
C ARG A 93 2.60 -14.58 0.27
N GLY A 94 1.29 -14.80 0.40
CA GLY A 94 0.64 -14.99 1.69
C GLY A 94 0.62 -13.72 2.57
N TRP A 95 0.81 -12.55 1.97
CA TRP A 95 0.94 -11.28 2.69
C TRP A 95 -0.23 -10.34 2.43
N MET A 96 -0.47 -9.45 3.40
CA MET A 96 -1.33 -8.31 3.27
C MET A 96 -0.53 -7.07 2.87
N MET A 97 -0.91 -6.45 1.76
CA MET A 97 -0.37 -5.17 1.32
C MET A 97 -1.28 -4.05 1.79
N ALA A 98 -0.74 -3.04 2.48
CA ALA A 98 -1.45 -1.84 2.87
C ALA A 98 -0.77 -0.58 2.26
N PRO A 99 -1.54 0.37 1.69
CA PRO A 99 -0.98 1.64 1.22
C PRO A 99 -0.54 2.48 2.43
N LEU A 100 0.75 2.82 2.49
CA LEU A 100 1.30 3.57 3.62
C LEU A 100 0.77 5.02 3.66
N GLY A 101 0.43 5.62 2.51
CA GLY A 101 -0.16 6.96 2.48
C GLY A 101 -1.52 7.07 3.17
N SER A 102 -2.20 5.94 3.41
CA SER A 102 -3.45 5.88 4.16
C SER A 102 -3.24 5.56 5.65
N THR A 103 -1.99 5.39 6.08
CA THR A 103 -1.59 5.24 7.48
C THR A 103 -0.74 6.45 7.83
N MET A 104 -1.27 7.40 8.61
CA MET A 104 -0.56 8.65 8.94
C MET A 104 0.61 8.47 9.92
N GLU A 105 0.95 7.22 10.24
CA GLU A 105 1.98 6.83 11.20
C GLU A 105 3.21 6.24 10.52
N THR A 106 4.40 6.53 11.05
CA THR A 106 5.66 5.99 10.54
C THR A 106 5.87 4.52 10.96
N PRO A 107 6.20 3.61 10.03
CA PRO A 107 6.60 2.24 10.35
C PRO A 107 8.00 2.18 10.97
N GLU A 108 8.30 1.10 11.68
CA GLU A 108 9.62 0.84 12.30
C GLU A 108 10.61 0.15 11.34
N ILE A 109 10.40 0.29 10.02
CA ILE A 109 11.31 -0.21 8.99
C ILE A 109 11.55 0.86 7.93
N GLU A 110 12.75 0.87 7.37
CA GLU A 110 13.10 1.68 6.20
C GLU A 110 12.59 1.03 4.90
N PRO A 111 12.45 1.79 3.80
CA PRO A 111 12.13 1.24 2.50
C PRO A 111 13.09 0.13 2.09
N THR A 112 12.58 -1.10 1.99
CA THR A 112 13.34 -2.28 1.55
C THR A 112 13.55 -2.32 0.04
N LEU A 113 12.65 -1.68 -0.70
CA LEU A 113 12.74 -1.50 -2.15
C LEU A 113 12.34 -0.09 -2.53
N VAL A 114 13.27 0.64 -3.12
CA VAL A 114 12.99 1.84 -3.89
C VAL A 114 13.35 1.52 -5.34
N CYS A 115 12.35 1.43 -6.21
CA CYS A 115 12.65 1.23 -7.63
C CYS A 115 13.36 2.49 -8.14
N ALA A 116 14.64 2.39 -8.51
CA ALA A 116 15.44 3.50 -9.04
C ALA A 116 15.32 3.68 -10.58
N LYS A 117 14.69 2.73 -11.27
CA LYS A 117 14.49 2.73 -12.73
C LYS A 117 12.99 2.80 -13.06
N ASN A 118 12.66 3.45 -14.18
CA ASN A 118 11.30 3.81 -14.66
C ASN A 118 10.74 5.16 -14.19
N HIS A 119 11.60 6.16 -14.01
CA HIS A 119 11.16 7.54 -13.82
C HIS A 119 10.39 8.04 -15.05
N THR A 120 9.38 8.85 -14.79
CA THR A 120 8.77 9.68 -15.83
C THR A 120 9.60 10.94 -16.02
N ASP A 121 9.54 11.54 -17.21
CA ASP A 121 10.30 12.76 -17.47
C ASP A 121 9.87 13.94 -16.58
N TRP A 122 8.61 13.95 -16.15
CA TRP A 122 8.03 14.96 -15.27
C TRP A 122 8.36 14.76 -13.79
N PHE A 123 8.89 13.60 -13.38
CA PHE A 123 9.27 13.33 -11.99
C PHE A 123 10.77 13.05 -11.91
N LYS A 124 11.54 14.13 -12.00
CA LYS A 124 12.99 14.14 -11.85
C LYS A 124 13.34 15.08 -10.71
N LYS A 125 14.32 14.66 -9.89
CA LYS A 125 14.97 15.51 -8.89
C LYS A 125 13.97 16.23 -7.96
N LEU A 126 13.32 15.46 -7.09
CA LEU A 126 12.34 15.99 -6.12
C LEU A 126 12.91 17.17 -5.29
N GLU A 127 14.20 17.10 -4.95
CA GLU A 127 14.93 18.16 -4.22
C GLU A 127 15.00 19.49 -4.96
N GLU A 128 14.87 19.53 -6.30
CA GLU A 128 14.84 20.77 -7.08
C GLU A 128 13.44 21.38 -7.18
N ILE A 129 12.40 20.64 -6.77
CA ILE A 129 10.98 21.05 -6.84
C ILE A 129 10.47 21.53 -5.47
N LEU A 130 11.07 21.05 -4.38
CA LEU A 130 10.77 21.44 -2.99
C LEU A 130 11.53 22.71 -2.60
#